data_AF-A0A8T2XSH7-F1
#
_entry.id   AF-A0A8T2XSH7-F1
#
_cell.length_a   1.000
_cell.length_b   1.000
_cell.length_c   1.000
_cell.angle_alpha   90.00
_cell.angle_beta   90.00
_cell.angle_gamma   90.00
#
_symmetry.space_group_name_H-M   'P 1'
#
loop_
_entity.id
_entity.type
_entity.pdbx_description
1 polymer ?
#
loop_
_entity_poly.entity_id
_entity_poly.type
_entity_poly.pdbx_seq_one_letter_code
_entity_poly.pdbx_strand_id
1 'polypeptide(L)'
;MRSRQQYLVFYFFSRRVWQQRPGCLRPIQGCIHGDQHLAETVANVITSLPFIALGIQAPRKNLNTKLYANSLIGVGVASSLYHSSRGKLRKYLRWFDYTMIATATVCLSRALRNENPKFLMAASAALLPIQPLMVSAIHTGMMEVAFAKRALKDPDLRMAHNLHKMSSLLGGVLFIADDCFPSTPFLHAGWHLAAAIGVGTCNKLLK
;
A
#
# COMPACT_ATOMS: atom_id res chain seq x y z
N MET A 1 -26.39 6.81 34.61
CA MET A 1 -25.28 5.91 34.99
C MET A 1 -25.09 4.68 34.08
N ARG A 2 -26.06 4.25 33.26
CA ARG A 2 -25.93 3.08 32.35
C ARG A 2 -25.02 3.26 31.11
N SER A 3 -24.81 4.49 30.63
CA SER A 3 -24.04 4.73 29.39
C SER A 3 -22.53 4.53 29.57
N ARG A 4 -21.93 5.02 30.66
CA ARG A 4 -20.46 4.93 30.89
C ARG A 4 -19.94 3.50 31.01
N GLN A 5 -20.72 2.57 31.57
CA GLN A 5 -20.34 1.16 31.65
C GLN A 5 -20.29 0.47 30.28
N GLN A 6 -21.23 0.79 29.37
CA GLN A 6 -21.21 0.25 28.01
C GLN A 6 -20.01 0.76 27.22
N TYR A 7 -19.66 2.04 27.35
CA TYR A 7 -18.44 2.60 26.73
C TYR A 7 -17.16 1.94 27.26
N LEU A 8 -17.08 1.69 28.57
CA LEU A 8 -15.95 1.00 29.17
C LEU A 8 -15.83 -0.44 28.65
N VAL A 9 -16.94 -1.19 28.61
CA VAL A 9 -16.96 -2.56 28.09
C VAL A 9 -16.55 -2.61 26.62
N PHE A 10 -17.07 -1.70 25.79
CA PHE A 10 -16.71 -1.62 24.37
C PHE A 10 -15.24 -1.21 24.16
N TYR A 11 -14.73 -0.30 25.00
CA TYR A 11 -13.33 0.12 25.00
C TYR A 11 -12.38 -1.00 25.44
N PHE A 12 -12.72 -1.76 26.49
CA PHE A 12 -11.96 -2.91 26.94
C PHE A 12 -12.00 -4.07 25.93
N PHE A 13 -13.15 -4.33 25.32
CA PHE A 13 -13.30 -5.33 24.27
C PHE A 13 -12.47 -4.98 23.04
N SER A 14 -12.55 -3.73 22.56
CA SER A 14 -11.73 -3.24 21.44
C SER A 14 -10.24 -3.32 21.75
N ARG A 15 -9.82 -3.01 22.98
CA ARG A 15 -8.43 -3.18 23.42
C ARG A 15 -7.99 -4.65 23.40
N ARG A 16 -8.83 -5.56 23.88
CA ARG A 16 -8.53 -6.99 23.98
C ARG A 16 -8.45 -7.64 22.61
N VAL A 17 -9.39 -7.33 21.72
CA VAL A 17 -9.38 -7.78 20.31
C VAL A 17 -8.14 -7.26 19.58
N TRP A 18 -7.77 -6.00 19.80
CA TRP A 18 -6.56 -5.41 19.19
C TRP A 18 -5.26 -6.01 19.73
N GLN A 19 -5.21 -6.39 21.01
CA GLN A 19 -4.04 -7.02 21.64
C GLN A 19 -3.91 -8.52 21.33
N GLN A 20 -5.02 -9.23 21.15
CA GLN A 20 -5.06 -10.68 20.91
C GLN A 20 -5.08 -11.07 19.42
N ARG A 21 -4.83 -10.11 18.53
CA ARG A 21 -4.84 -10.36 17.09
C ARG A 21 -3.83 -11.46 16.71
N PRO A 22 -4.22 -12.48 15.91
CA PRO A 22 -3.34 -13.55 15.45
C PRO A 22 -2.00 -13.05 14.92
N GLY A 23 -0.95 -13.89 14.98
CA GLY A 23 0.41 -13.50 14.58
C GLY A 23 0.51 -12.86 13.20
N CYS A 24 -0.34 -13.29 12.26
CA CYS A 24 -0.45 -12.75 10.91
C CYS A 24 -1.17 -11.39 10.79
N LEU A 25 -1.84 -10.93 11.85
CA LEU A 25 -2.43 -9.60 12.03
C LEU A 25 -1.50 -8.64 12.77
N ARG A 26 -0.38 -9.13 13.29
CA ARG A 26 0.60 -8.25 13.93
C ARG A 26 1.21 -7.39 12.82
N PRO A 27 1.35 -6.07 13.02
CA PRO A 27 2.19 -5.28 12.15
C PRO A 27 3.56 -5.97 12.04
N ILE A 28 4.22 -5.91 10.89
CA ILE A 28 5.66 -6.14 10.86
C ILE A 28 6.24 -5.32 12.01
N GLN A 29 6.98 -5.98 12.90
CA GLN A 29 7.54 -5.35 14.11
C GLN A 29 8.42 -4.13 13.77
N GLY A 30 8.80 -3.95 12.51
CA GLY A 30 9.80 -3.02 12.01
C GLY A 30 9.55 -1.52 12.02
N CYS A 31 8.33 -1.04 12.24
CA CYS A 31 8.13 0.42 12.42
C CYS A 31 7.36 0.70 13.71
N ILE A 32 7.83 0.14 14.83
CA ILE A 32 7.36 0.55 16.16
C ILE A 32 7.73 2.02 16.42
N HIS A 33 8.84 2.47 15.84
CA HIS A 33 9.26 3.86 15.82
C HIS A 33 8.57 4.53 14.64
N GLY A 34 7.67 5.49 14.91
CA GLY A 34 7.15 6.36 13.87
C GLY A 34 8.23 7.33 13.37
N ASP A 35 7.85 8.33 12.57
CA ASP A 35 8.79 9.37 12.12
C ASP A 35 9.51 9.97 13.34
N GLN A 36 10.84 10.04 13.29
CA GLN A 36 11.65 10.42 14.43
C GLN A 36 11.63 11.93 14.70
N HIS A 37 11.58 12.73 13.63
CA HIS A 37 11.59 14.19 13.71
C HIS A 37 10.72 14.83 12.63
N LEU A 38 10.43 16.13 12.79
CA LEU A 38 9.54 16.88 11.90
C LEU A 38 9.96 16.79 10.42
N ALA A 39 11.26 16.90 10.12
CA ALA A 39 11.74 16.82 8.74
C ALA A 39 11.43 15.46 8.08
N GLU A 40 11.42 14.36 8.84
CA GLU A 40 11.09 13.04 8.32
C GLU A 40 9.58 12.91 8.07
N THR A 41 8.75 13.46 8.98
CA THR A 41 7.31 13.56 8.71
C THR A 41 7.02 14.36 7.45
N VAL A 42 7.67 15.52 7.28
CA VAL A 42 7.50 16.36 6.08
C VAL A 42 7.94 15.59 4.82
N ALA A 43 9.11 14.94 4.86
CA ALA A 43 9.60 14.13 3.75
C ALA A 43 8.64 12.98 3.40
N ASN A 44 8.17 12.23 4.39
CA ASN A 44 7.24 11.12 4.19
C ASN A 44 5.92 11.62 3.58
N VAL A 45 5.33 12.71 4.09
CA VAL A 45 4.10 13.30 3.53
C VAL A 45 4.30 13.78 2.09
N ILE A 46 5.37 14.52 1.81
CA ILE A 46 5.67 15.01 0.45
C ILE A 46 5.82 13.84 -0.52
N THR A 47 6.53 12.80 -0.11
CA THR A 47 6.77 11.61 -0.94
C THR A 47 5.54 10.71 -1.09
N SER A 48 4.48 10.90 -0.29
CA SER A 48 3.16 10.27 -0.49
C SER A 48 2.30 10.96 -1.57
N LEU A 49 2.51 12.25 -1.82
CA LEU A 49 1.71 13.04 -2.79
C LEU A 49 1.78 12.51 -4.24
N PRO A 50 2.91 11.99 -4.74
CA PRO A 50 2.97 11.36 -6.06
C PRO A 50 1.89 10.30 -6.30
N PHE A 51 1.49 9.51 -5.30
CA PHE A 51 0.41 8.52 -5.47
C PHE A 51 -0.94 9.15 -5.80
N ILE A 52 -1.22 10.33 -5.24
CA ILE A 52 -2.42 11.12 -5.58
C ILE A 52 -2.35 11.59 -7.03
N ALA A 53 -1.23 12.19 -7.43
CA ALA A 53 -1.03 12.65 -8.80
C ALA A 53 -1.14 11.51 -9.82
N LEU A 54 -0.52 10.36 -9.51
CA LEU A 54 -0.59 9.15 -10.34
C LEU A 54 -2.01 8.61 -10.45
N GLY A 55 -2.78 8.62 -9.35
CA GLY A 55 -4.19 8.25 -9.37
C GLY A 55 -5.05 9.23 -10.17
N ILE A 56 -4.76 10.54 -10.12
CA ILE A 56 -5.41 11.55 -10.95
C ILE A 56 -5.13 11.29 -12.44
N GLN A 57 -3.90 10.94 -12.79
CA GLN A 57 -3.45 10.71 -14.18
C GLN A 57 -3.74 9.29 -14.71
N ALA A 58 -4.14 8.35 -13.85
CA ALA A 58 -4.40 6.98 -14.24
C ALA A 58 -5.56 6.86 -15.24
N PRO A 59 -5.50 5.94 -16.22
CA PRO A 59 -6.60 5.70 -17.15
C PRO A 59 -7.92 5.37 -16.44
N ARG A 60 -9.06 5.89 -16.95
CA ARG A 60 -10.41 5.70 -16.37
C ARG A 60 -11.41 5.12 -17.37
N LYS A 61 -10.95 4.21 -18.23
CA LYS A 61 -11.71 3.67 -19.37
C LYS A 61 -12.92 2.82 -18.96
N ASN A 62 -12.88 2.19 -17.79
CA ASN A 62 -13.93 1.30 -17.28
C ASN A 62 -13.96 1.29 -15.75
N LEU A 63 -14.90 0.54 -15.15
CA LEU A 63 -15.03 0.48 -13.69
C LEU A 63 -13.75 -0.01 -12.99
N ASN A 64 -13.08 -1.05 -13.51
CA ASN A 64 -11.89 -1.60 -12.87
C ASN A 64 -10.73 -0.58 -12.85
N THR A 65 -10.52 0.12 -13.97
CA THR A 65 -9.49 1.16 -14.07
C THR A 65 -9.83 2.39 -13.24
N LYS A 66 -11.13 2.77 -13.12
CA LYS A 66 -11.59 3.81 -12.18
C LYS A 66 -11.34 3.44 -10.72
N LEU A 67 -11.64 2.19 -10.33
CA LEU A 67 -11.38 1.71 -8.97
C LEU A 67 -9.89 1.73 -8.65
N TYR A 68 -9.03 1.30 -9.59
CA TYR A 68 -7.58 1.42 -9.44
C TYR A 68 -7.13 2.88 -9.28
N ALA A 69 -7.56 3.78 -10.17
CA ALA A 69 -7.22 5.20 -10.10
C ALA A 69 -7.61 5.82 -8.74
N ASN A 70 -8.82 5.54 -8.26
CA ASN A 70 -9.29 6.03 -6.96
C ASN A 70 -8.55 5.39 -5.79
N SER A 71 -8.21 4.10 -5.88
CA SER A 71 -7.44 3.42 -4.84
C SER A 71 -6.02 4.00 -4.69
N LEU A 72 -5.38 4.43 -5.78
CA LEU A 72 -4.09 5.12 -5.73
C LEU A 72 -4.17 6.48 -5.03
N ILE A 73 -5.23 7.26 -5.30
CA ILE A 73 -5.50 8.49 -4.55
C ILE A 73 -5.64 8.16 -3.06
N GLY A 74 -6.39 7.10 -2.76
CA GLY A 74 -6.55 6.60 -1.39
C GLY A 74 -5.24 6.21 -0.71
N VAL A 75 -4.27 5.61 -1.43
CA VAL A 75 -2.92 5.32 -0.91
C VAL A 75 -2.22 6.61 -0.48
N GLY A 76 -2.17 7.62 -1.36
CA GLY A 76 -1.50 8.88 -1.03
C GLY A 76 -2.16 9.60 0.15
N VAL A 77 -3.49 9.59 0.23
CA VAL A 77 -4.24 10.16 1.36
C VAL A 77 -4.00 9.37 2.65
N ALA A 78 -4.08 8.04 2.61
CA ALA A 78 -3.90 7.19 3.79
C ALA A 78 -2.49 7.30 4.36
N SER A 79 -1.47 7.26 3.50
CA SER A 79 -0.07 7.45 3.87
C SER A 79 0.17 8.84 4.48
N SER A 80 -0.37 9.91 3.87
CA SER A 80 -0.26 11.27 4.40
C SER A 80 -0.89 11.40 5.80
N LEU A 81 -2.06 10.80 6.01
CA LEU A 81 -2.73 10.77 7.32
C LEU A 81 -1.90 9.98 8.34
N TYR A 82 -1.35 8.83 7.95
CA TYR A 82 -0.48 8.03 8.80
C TYR A 82 0.74 8.83 9.29
N HIS A 83 1.51 9.44 8.39
CA HIS A 83 2.71 10.19 8.75
C HIS A 83 2.40 11.47 9.53
N SER A 84 1.30 12.14 9.21
CA SER A 84 0.85 13.34 9.96
C SER A 84 0.32 13.02 11.36
N SER A 85 0.04 11.75 11.66
CA SER A 85 -0.55 11.34 12.94
C SER A 85 0.49 10.98 14.01
N ARG A 86 0.03 10.97 15.26
CA ARG A 86 0.81 10.66 16.47
C ARG A 86 0.02 9.76 17.43
N GLY A 87 0.71 9.21 18.42
CA GLY A 87 0.10 8.45 19.52
C GLY A 87 -0.68 7.20 19.08
N LYS A 88 -1.82 6.94 19.73
CA LYS A 88 -2.63 5.72 19.46
C LYS A 88 -3.28 5.74 18.06
N LEU A 89 -3.69 6.91 17.57
CA LEU A 89 -4.34 7.06 16.27
C LEU A 89 -3.42 6.58 15.13
N ARG A 90 -2.12 6.84 15.24
CA ARG A 90 -1.10 6.41 14.27
C ARG A 90 -1.12 4.90 14.01
N LYS A 91 -1.45 4.08 15.01
CA LYS A 91 -1.52 2.62 14.83
C LYS A 91 -2.65 2.18 13.92
N TYR A 92 -3.79 2.88 13.97
CA TYR A 92 -4.94 2.62 13.11
C TYR A 92 -4.71 3.18 11.71
N LEU A 93 -4.14 4.39 11.60
CA LEU A 93 -3.81 4.98 10.31
C LEU A 93 -2.70 4.22 9.58
N ARG A 94 -1.74 3.62 10.29
CA ARG A 94 -0.76 2.70 9.70
C ARG A 94 -1.41 1.46 9.10
N TRP A 95 -2.35 0.87 9.84
CA TRP A 95 -3.11 -0.27 9.33
C TRP A 95 -3.91 0.13 8.09
N PHE A 96 -4.59 1.28 8.15
CA PHE A 96 -5.35 1.81 7.02
C PHE A 96 -4.47 2.05 5.78
N ASP A 97 -3.28 2.62 5.96
CA ASP A 97 -2.30 2.85 4.90
C ASP A 97 -1.89 1.54 4.19
N TYR A 98 -1.44 0.53 4.96
CA TYR A 98 -1.11 -0.78 4.36
C TYR A 98 -2.31 -1.46 3.70
N THR A 99 -3.50 -1.37 4.28
CA THR A 99 -4.72 -1.91 3.66
C THR A 99 -5.08 -1.17 2.37
N MET A 100 -4.81 0.13 2.27
CA MET A 100 -5.01 0.90 1.04
C MET A 100 -3.99 0.54 -0.04
N ILE A 101 -2.72 0.33 0.32
CA ILE A 101 -1.69 -0.19 -0.60
C ILE A 101 -2.14 -1.54 -1.16
N ALA A 102 -2.56 -2.46 -0.28
CA ALA A 102 -3.05 -3.76 -0.68
C ALA A 102 -4.30 -3.67 -1.59
N THR A 103 -5.23 -2.78 -1.25
CA THR A 103 -6.42 -2.52 -2.06
C THR A 103 -6.03 -2.04 -3.46
N ALA A 104 -5.05 -1.14 -3.57
CA ALA A 104 -4.57 -0.65 -4.86
C ALA A 104 -3.94 -1.75 -5.72
N THR A 105 -3.17 -2.68 -5.13
CA THR A 105 -2.62 -3.83 -5.87
C THR A 105 -3.71 -4.79 -6.35
N VAL A 106 -4.73 -5.03 -5.53
CA VAL A 106 -5.91 -5.83 -5.91
C VAL A 106 -6.65 -5.17 -7.07
N CYS A 107 -6.91 -3.86 -6.99
CA CYS A 107 -7.58 -3.12 -8.06
C CYS A 107 -6.76 -3.11 -9.37
N LEU A 108 -5.44 -2.94 -9.29
CA LEU A 108 -4.55 -2.96 -10.45
C LEU A 108 -4.58 -4.33 -11.15
N SER A 109 -4.34 -5.40 -10.41
CA SER A 109 -4.34 -6.75 -10.96
C SER A 109 -5.69 -7.14 -11.58
N ARG A 110 -6.81 -6.65 -11.02
CA ARG A 110 -8.14 -6.77 -11.60
C ARG A 110 -8.27 -5.97 -12.90
N ALA A 111 -7.72 -4.76 -12.96
CA ALA A 111 -7.77 -3.91 -14.14
C ALA A 111 -6.93 -4.46 -15.31
N LEU A 112 -5.88 -5.24 -15.02
CA LEU A 112 -4.99 -5.83 -16.02
C LEU A 112 -5.48 -7.15 -16.61
N ARG A 113 -6.43 -7.83 -15.97
CA ARG A 113 -6.85 -9.18 -16.35
C ARG A 113 -8.19 -9.17 -17.07
N ASN A 114 -8.24 -9.89 -18.18
CA ASN A 114 -9.48 -10.18 -18.90
C ASN A 114 -10.32 -11.23 -18.15
N GLU A 115 -9.67 -12.20 -17.51
CA GLU A 115 -10.34 -13.21 -16.68
C GLU A 115 -9.89 -13.06 -15.22
N ASN A 116 -10.86 -12.76 -14.36
CA ASN A 116 -10.61 -12.55 -12.94
C ASN A 116 -11.25 -13.68 -12.13
N PRO A 117 -10.47 -14.58 -11.50
CA PRO A 117 -10.99 -15.68 -10.70
C PRO A 117 -11.70 -15.05 -9.50
N LYS A 118 -13.03 -15.10 -9.53
CA LYS A 118 -13.91 -14.50 -8.51
C LYS A 118 -13.51 -14.95 -7.11
N PHE A 119 -13.03 -16.19 -6.99
CA PHE A 119 -12.50 -16.75 -5.74
C PHE A 119 -11.28 -16.00 -5.21
N LEU A 120 -10.26 -15.73 -6.04
CA LEU A 120 -9.08 -14.97 -5.62
C LEU A 120 -9.49 -13.57 -5.16
N MET A 121 -10.38 -12.90 -5.89
CA MET A 121 -10.84 -11.56 -5.53
C MET A 121 -11.62 -11.56 -4.20
N ALA A 122 -12.46 -12.58 -3.98
CA ALA A 122 -13.19 -12.74 -2.73
C ALA A 122 -12.26 -13.06 -1.56
N ALA A 123 -11.30 -13.97 -1.76
CA ALA A 123 -10.28 -14.31 -0.77
C ALA A 123 -9.41 -13.09 -0.42
N SER A 124 -8.96 -12.34 -1.42
CA SER A 124 -8.21 -11.10 -1.20
C SER A 124 -9.05 -10.06 -0.47
N ALA A 125 -10.33 -9.88 -0.80
CA ALA A 125 -11.21 -8.96 -0.08
C ALA A 125 -11.37 -9.34 1.40
N ALA A 126 -11.50 -10.64 1.70
CA ALA A 126 -11.57 -11.14 3.07
C ALA A 126 -10.24 -10.98 3.84
N LEU A 127 -9.11 -11.12 3.14
CA LEU A 127 -7.77 -11.06 3.72
C LEU A 127 -7.19 -9.63 3.78
N LEU A 128 -7.71 -8.67 3.02
CA LEU A 128 -7.25 -7.26 3.02
C LEU A 128 -7.11 -6.64 4.41
N PRO A 129 -8.10 -6.73 5.32
CA PRO A 129 -7.97 -6.17 6.67
C PRO A 129 -7.07 -7.00 7.58
N ILE A 130 -6.71 -8.22 7.15
CA ILE A 130 -6.02 -9.23 7.96
C ILE A 130 -4.53 -9.28 7.61
N GLN A 131 -4.20 -9.58 6.35
CA GLN A 131 -2.83 -9.75 5.86
C GLN A 131 -2.57 -8.88 4.62
N PRO A 132 -2.63 -7.53 4.75
CA PRO A 132 -2.49 -6.63 3.61
C PRO A 132 -1.17 -6.83 2.84
N LEU A 133 -0.08 -7.18 3.52
CA LEU A 133 1.22 -7.40 2.89
C LEU A 133 1.26 -8.67 2.03
N MET A 134 0.71 -9.78 2.53
CA MET A 134 0.62 -11.01 1.75
C MET A 134 -0.26 -10.81 0.51
N VAL A 135 -1.41 -10.14 0.69
CA VAL A 135 -2.30 -9.78 -0.42
C VAL A 135 -1.55 -8.92 -1.44
N SER A 136 -0.82 -7.90 -0.98
CA SER A 136 -0.01 -7.04 -1.84
C SER A 136 1.06 -7.83 -2.61
N ALA A 137 1.79 -8.72 -1.94
CA ALA A 137 2.84 -9.53 -2.56
C ALA A 137 2.29 -10.43 -3.68
N ILE A 138 1.17 -11.11 -3.43
CA ILE A 138 0.50 -11.96 -4.43
C ILE A 138 0.08 -11.13 -5.65
N HIS A 139 -0.65 -10.03 -5.43
CA HIS A 139 -1.20 -9.23 -6.52
C HIS A 139 -0.12 -8.45 -7.29
N THR A 140 0.95 -8.01 -6.62
CA THR A 140 2.13 -7.42 -7.26
C THR A 140 2.87 -8.44 -8.11
N GLY A 141 3.11 -9.66 -7.60
CA GLY A 141 3.75 -10.73 -8.37
C GLY A 141 2.95 -11.09 -9.63
N MET A 142 1.62 -11.15 -9.52
CA MET A 142 0.74 -11.36 -10.67
C MET A 142 0.83 -10.22 -11.69
N MET A 143 0.85 -8.97 -11.22
CA MET A 143 1.00 -7.80 -12.07
C MET A 143 2.35 -7.80 -12.79
N GLU A 144 3.44 -8.16 -12.11
CA GLU A 144 4.78 -8.25 -12.68
C GLU A 144 4.83 -9.31 -13.80
N VAL A 145 4.24 -10.48 -13.59
CA VAL A 145 4.11 -11.51 -14.65
C VAL A 145 3.33 -10.97 -15.85
N ALA A 146 2.26 -10.21 -15.62
CA ALA A 146 1.48 -9.58 -16.69
C ALA A 146 2.29 -8.49 -17.43
N PHE A 147 3.06 -7.68 -16.70
CA PHE A 147 3.95 -6.67 -17.27
C PHE A 147 5.02 -7.32 -18.15
N ALA A 148 5.75 -8.29 -17.63
CA ALA A 148 6.80 -9.01 -18.35
C ALA A 148 6.25 -9.65 -19.64
N LYS A 149 5.11 -10.34 -19.56
CA LYS A 149 4.46 -10.95 -20.74
C LYS A 149 4.09 -9.92 -21.81
N ARG A 150 3.66 -8.71 -21.41
CA ARG A 150 3.33 -7.63 -22.36
C ARG A 150 4.57 -6.97 -22.92
N ALA A 151 5.59 -6.69 -22.11
CA ALA A 151 6.84 -6.09 -22.56
C ALA A 151 7.65 -6.99 -23.53
N LEU A 152 7.45 -8.30 -23.46
CA LEU A 152 8.00 -9.23 -24.46
C LEU A 152 7.32 -9.07 -25.83
N LYS A 153 6.02 -8.80 -25.86
CA LYS A 153 5.21 -8.66 -27.09
C LYS A 153 5.23 -7.26 -27.67
N ASP A 154 5.35 -6.25 -26.81
CA ASP A 154 5.28 -4.84 -27.14
C ASP A 154 6.58 -4.14 -26.72
N PRO A 155 7.47 -3.83 -27.69
CA PRO A 155 8.75 -3.17 -27.42
C PRO A 155 8.62 -1.82 -26.69
N ASP A 156 7.51 -1.09 -26.88
CA ASP A 156 7.30 0.23 -26.27
C ASP A 156 7.13 0.15 -24.74
N LEU A 157 6.80 -1.04 -24.22
CA LEU A 157 6.66 -1.31 -22.80
C LEU A 157 7.98 -1.72 -22.12
N ARG A 158 9.04 -2.05 -22.87
CA ARG A 158 10.30 -2.57 -22.28
C ARG A 158 10.99 -1.58 -21.35
N MET A 159 11.07 -0.32 -21.75
CA MET A 159 11.66 0.73 -20.90
C MET A 159 10.84 0.92 -19.63
N ALA A 160 9.51 0.90 -19.75
CA ALA A 160 8.61 1.01 -18.61
C ALA A 160 8.76 -0.19 -17.65
N HIS A 161 8.91 -1.40 -18.19
CA HIS A 161 9.13 -2.62 -17.41
C HIS A 161 10.49 -2.63 -16.71
N ASN A 162 11.56 -2.18 -17.39
CA ASN A 162 12.88 -2.05 -16.78
C ASN A 162 12.86 -1.07 -15.62
N LEU A 163 12.24 0.11 -15.81
CA LEU A 163 12.10 1.10 -14.75
C LEU A 163 11.25 0.55 -13.60
N HIS A 164 10.15 -0.16 -13.90
CA HIS A 164 9.33 -0.85 -12.91
C HIS A 164 10.19 -1.79 -12.05
N LYS A 165 10.91 -2.73 -12.69
CA LYS A 165 11.73 -3.72 -12.01
C LYS A 165 12.80 -3.09 -11.12
N MET A 166 13.52 -2.09 -11.62
CA MET A 166 14.56 -1.41 -10.85
C MET A 166 13.98 -0.67 -9.64
N SER A 167 12.87 0.04 -9.85
CA SER A 167 12.19 0.76 -8.78
C SER A 167 11.55 -0.16 -7.74
N SER A 168 10.98 -1.29 -8.16
CA SER A 168 10.42 -2.33 -7.27
C SER A 168 11.51 -3.02 -6.46
N LEU A 169 12.68 -3.31 -7.07
CA LEU A 169 13.83 -3.87 -6.36
C LEU A 169 14.35 -2.88 -5.31
N LEU A 170 14.61 -1.63 -5.71
CA LEU A 170 15.06 -0.58 -4.81
C LEU A 170 14.05 -0.34 -3.68
N GLY A 171 12.76 -0.28 -4.01
CA GLY A 171 11.68 -0.14 -3.04
C GLY A 171 11.63 -1.29 -2.04
N GLY A 172 11.79 -2.54 -2.50
CA GLY A 172 11.87 -3.71 -1.62
C GLY A 172 13.08 -3.66 -0.68
N VAL A 173 14.25 -3.25 -1.18
CA VAL A 173 15.45 -3.07 -0.35
C VAL A 173 15.24 -1.98 0.70
N LEU A 174 14.70 -0.82 0.30
CA LEU A 174 14.45 0.30 1.22
C LEU A 174 13.39 -0.07 2.28
N PHE A 175 12.36 -0.82 1.90
CA PHE A 175 11.36 -1.32 2.84
C PHE A 175 11.95 -2.26 3.90
N ILE A 176 12.84 -3.17 3.51
CA ILE A 176 13.54 -4.05 4.44
C ILE A 176 14.53 -3.25 5.29
N ALA A 177 15.25 -2.30 4.69
CA ALA A 177 16.21 -1.46 5.41
C ALA A 177 15.53 -0.57 6.47
N ASP A 178 14.33 -0.06 6.20
CA ASP A 178 13.52 0.73 7.15
C ASP A 178 13.20 -0.08 8.42
N ASP A 179 13.01 -1.39 8.28
CA ASP A 179 12.80 -2.34 9.40
C ASP A 179 14.12 -2.66 10.13
N CYS A 180 15.17 -3.01 9.37
CA CYS A 180 16.45 -3.42 9.94
C CYS A 180 17.25 -2.26 10.58
N PHE A 181 17.08 -1.04 10.10
CA PHE A 181 17.85 0.15 10.52
C PHE A 181 16.93 1.30 10.93
N PRO A 182 16.13 1.15 12.00
CA PRO A 182 15.08 2.10 12.38
C PRO A 182 15.61 3.48 12.84
N SER A 183 16.91 3.62 13.02
CA SER A 183 17.59 4.89 13.36
C SER A 183 18.11 5.66 12.14
N THR A 184 18.03 5.08 10.94
CA THR A 184 18.45 5.75 9.70
C THR A 184 17.28 6.55 9.14
N PRO A 185 17.33 7.89 9.15
CA PRO A 185 16.20 8.70 8.73
C PRO A 185 15.98 8.61 7.21
N PHE A 186 14.75 8.88 6.78
CA PHE A 186 14.35 9.03 5.37
C PHE A 186 14.36 7.75 4.52
N LEU A 187 14.66 6.56 5.07
CA LEU A 187 14.54 5.29 4.33
C LEU A 187 13.12 5.08 3.82
N HIS A 188 12.13 5.35 4.67
CA HIS A 188 10.71 5.30 4.31
C HIS A 188 10.34 6.26 3.16
N ALA A 189 10.84 7.49 3.19
CA ALA A 189 10.62 8.47 2.12
C ALA A 189 11.26 8.01 0.80
N GLY A 190 12.44 7.40 0.88
CA GLY A 190 13.07 6.74 -0.27
C GLY A 190 12.21 5.60 -0.83
N TRP A 191 11.64 4.77 0.04
CA TRP A 191 10.71 3.71 -0.35
C TRP A 191 9.48 4.28 -1.07
N HIS A 192 8.87 5.35 -0.55
CA HIS A 192 7.77 6.04 -1.23
C HIS A 192 8.12 6.48 -2.64
N LEU A 193 9.28 7.12 -2.84
CA LEU A 193 9.72 7.58 -4.16
C LEU A 193 9.93 6.43 -5.14
N ALA A 194 10.64 5.38 -4.70
CA ALA A 194 10.86 4.19 -5.53
C ALA A 194 9.52 3.52 -5.90
N ALA A 195 8.62 3.36 -4.93
CA ALA A 195 7.30 2.80 -5.17
C ALA A 195 6.44 3.68 -6.10
N ALA A 196 6.48 5.01 -5.97
CA ALA A 196 5.75 5.91 -6.86
C ALA A 196 6.25 5.81 -8.30
N ILE A 197 7.56 5.74 -8.52
CA ILE A 197 8.14 5.51 -9.85
C ILE A 197 7.63 4.18 -10.42
N GLY A 198 7.72 3.10 -9.64
CA GLY A 198 7.26 1.77 -10.05
C GLY A 198 5.78 1.73 -10.40
N VAL A 199 4.92 2.28 -9.55
CA VAL A 199 3.48 2.38 -9.78
C VAL A 199 3.17 3.25 -11.01
N GLY A 200 3.91 4.34 -11.22
CA GLY A 200 3.72 5.21 -12.38
C GLY A 200 3.92 4.48 -13.71
N THR A 201 4.81 3.49 -13.77
CA THR A 201 4.96 2.64 -14.96
C THR A 201 3.76 1.73 -15.20
N CYS A 202 3.04 1.30 -14.15
CA CYS A 202 1.85 0.44 -14.28
C CYS A 202 0.68 1.15 -14.99
N ASN A 203 0.60 2.48 -14.92
CA ASN A 203 -0.39 3.25 -15.69
C ASN A 203 -0.24 3.04 -17.21
N LYS A 204 0.98 2.77 -17.70
CA LYS A 204 1.22 2.45 -19.12
C LYS A 204 0.62 1.11 -19.52
N LEU A 205 0.48 0.16 -18.59
CA LEU A 205 -0.23 -1.10 -18.86
C LEU A 205 -1.74 -0.89 -19.01
N LEU A 206 -2.31 0.17 -18.44
CA LEU A 206 -3.76 0.42 -18.53
C LEU A 206 -4.14 1.29 -19.73
N LYS A 207 -3.14 1.79 -20.47
CA LYS A 207 -3.32 2.42 -21.77
C LYS A 207 -3.48 1.35 -22.84
#